data_AF-A0A2N3FY63-F1
#
_entry.id   AF-A0A2N3FY63-F1
#
_cell.length_a   1.000
_cell.length_b   1.000
_cell.length_c   1.000
_cell.angle_alpha   90.00
_cell.angle_beta   90.00
_cell.angle_gamma   90.00
#
_symmetry.space_group_name_H-M   'P 1'
#
loop_
_entity.id
_entity.type
_entity.pdbx_description
1 polymer ?
#
loop_
_entity_poly.entity_id
_entity_poly.type
_entity_poly.pdbx_seq_one_letter_code
_entity_poly.pdbx_strand_id
1 'polypeptide(L)'
;MATWWVECASAVRVHHYGCMTFDEAMANAAPVDSGWTFVSIGVEGDPVDLGAGLNPWDHGWRSTGRRVVVAHPSYPWQRHDMYEWTLDGVEPAVRFAAGEYSYGVWGFFVPS
;
A
#
# COMPACT_ATOMS: atom_id res chain seq x y z
N MET A 1 -10.66 -28.89 34.86
CA MET A 1 -10.43 -29.15 33.42
C MET A 1 -10.40 -27.79 32.76
N ALA A 2 -9.22 -27.20 32.58
CA ALA A 2 -8.29 -27.41 31.46
C ALA A 2 -8.40 -26.20 30.51
N THR A 3 -7.49 -25.25 30.76
CA THR A 3 -6.77 -24.41 29.77
C THR A 3 -7.48 -24.03 28.47
N TRP A 4 -7.88 -22.76 28.40
CA TRP A 4 -8.12 -22.05 27.15
C TRP A 4 -6.76 -21.74 26.48
N TRP A 5 -6.31 -22.65 25.62
CA TRP A 5 -5.29 -22.39 24.62
C TRP A 5 -5.90 -22.78 23.28
N VAL A 6 -6.43 -21.80 22.55
CA VAL A 6 -6.51 -21.94 21.09
C VAL A 6 -5.11 -21.56 20.63
N GLU A 7 -4.34 -22.55 20.20
CA GLU A 7 -3.05 -22.31 19.57
C GLU A 7 -3.27 -21.38 18.37
N CYS A 8 -2.71 -20.17 18.46
CA CYS A 8 -2.59 -19.23 17.34
C CYS A 8 -1.56 -19.77 16.34
N ALA A 9 -1.79 -20.94 15.75
CA ALA A 9 -0.87 -21.52 14.77
C ALA A 9 -1.00 -20.84 13.39
N SER A 10 -2.13 -20.16 13.13
CA SER A 10 -2.47 -19.63 11.79
C SER A 10 -3.12 -18.25 11.77
N ALA A 11 -3.23 -17.58 12.92
CA ALA A 11 -3.97 -16.32 13.03
C ALA A 11 -3.04 -15.10 12.92
N VAL A 12 -3.44 -14.13 12.10
CA VAL A 12 -2.81 -12.81 12.05
C VAL A 12 -3.22 -12.03 13.30
N ARG A 13 -2.24 -11.54 14.08
CA ARG A 13 -2.53 -10.55 15.15
C ARG A 13 -2.94 -9.23 14.51
N VAL A 14 -4.24 -8.91 14.57
CA VAL A 14 -4.75 -7.56 14.30
C VAL A 14 -5.01 -6.89 15.65
N HIS A 15 -4.32 -5.78 15.93
CA HIS A 15 -4.41 -5.14 17.25
C HIS A 15 -5.85 -4.67 17.55
N HIS A 16 -6.33 -5.05 18.74
CA HIS A 16 -7.50 -4.57 19.49
C HIS A 16 -8.84 -5.32 19.43
N TYR A 17 -9.07 -6.29 18.54
CA TYR A 17 -10.32 -7.08 18.54
C TYR A 17 -10.08 -8.54 18.21
N GLY A 18 -9.85 -9.38 19.23
CA GLY A 18 -9.93 -10.84 19.11
C GLY A 18 -9.04 -11.49 18.06
N CYS A 19 -9.17 -12.82 17.94
CA CYS A 19 -8.53 -13.60 16.89
C CYS A 19 -9.52 -13.67 15.72
N MET A 20 -9.28 -12.90 14.64
CA MET A 20 -10.02 -13.06 13.39
C MET A 20 -9.29 -14.09 12.52
N THR A 21 -10.05 -14.97 11.88
CA THR A 21 -9.50 -15.82 10.81
C THR A 21 -9.11 -14.97 9.60
N PHE A 22 -8.25 -15.52 8.73
CA PHE A 22 -7.86 -14.85 7.50
C PHE A 22 -9.07 -14.52 6.61
N ASP A 23 -10.01 -15.47 6.51
CA ASP A 23 -11.23 -15.30 5.69
C ASP A 23 -12.11 -14.18 6.24
N GLU A 24 -12.28 -14.09 7.57
CA GLU A 24 -13.01 -12.99 8.20
C GLU A 24 -12.28 -11.64 8.02
N ALA A 25 -10.95 -11.61 8.13
CA ALA A 25 -10.19 -10.40 7.91
C ALA A 25 -10.33 -9.89 6.46
N MET A 26 -10.31 -10.80 5.48
CA MET A 26 -10.52 -10.46 4.07
C MET A 26 -11.96 -10.04 3.78
N ALA A 27 -12.96 -10.68 4.39
CA ALA A 27 -14.37 -10.32 4.24
C ALA A 27 -14.71 -8.95 4.84
N ASN A 28 -14.02 -8.54 5.91
CA ASN A 28 -14.24 -7.27 6.59
C ASN A 28 -13.37 -6.11 6.07
N ALA A 29 -12.36 -6.38 5.24
CA ALA A 29 -11.50 -5.34 4.72
C ALA A 29 -12.22 -4.49 3.66
N ALA A 30 -11.97 -3.17 3.65
CA ALA A 30 -12.47 -2.30 2.60
C ALA A 30 -12.05 -2.84 1.21
N PRO A 31 -12.86 -2.69 0.16
CA PRO A 31 -12.44 -3.10 -1.18
C PRO A 31 -11.20 -2.32 -1.61
N VAL A 32 -10.29 -2.99 -2.34
CA VAL A 32 -9.17 -2.32 -3.00
C VAL A 32 -9.63 -1.79 -4.36
N ASP A 33 -9.12 -0.63 -4.75
CA ASP A 33 -9.32 -0.10 -6.08
C ASP A 33 -8.53 -0.92 -7.09
N SER A 34 -9.20 -1.36 -8.16
CA SER A 34 -8.55 -2.07 -9.27
C SER A 34 -7.77 -1.12 -10.18
N GLY A 35 -6.89 -1.68 -11.02
CA GLY A 35 -6.11 -0.92 -11.99
C GLY A 35 -4.86 -0.26 -11.44
N TRP A 36 -4.34 -0.75 -10.31
CA TRP A 36 -3.07 -0.32 -9.72
C TRP A 36 -2.14 -1.52 -9.50
N THR A 37 -0.91 -1.39 -9.96
CA THR A 37 0.15 -2.37 -9.84
C THR A 37 1.18 -1.89 -8.82
N PHE A 38 1.52 -2.74 -7.86
CA PHE A 38 2.57 -2.47 -6.89
C PHE A 38 3.94 -2.35 -7.58
N VAL A 39 4.69 -1.32 -7.23
CA VAL A 39 6.06 -1.08 -7.71
C VAL A 39 7.06 -1.40 -6.61
N SER A 40 6.97 -0.70 -5.47
CA SER A 40 7.95 -0.81 -4.40
C SER A 40 7.41 -0.35 -3.05
N ILE A 41 8.07 -0.84 -2.01
CA ILE A 41 8.00 -0.34 -0.64
C ILE A 41 9.43 -0.15 -0.15
N GLY A 42 9.77 1.02 0.36
CA GLY A 42 11.14 1.37 0.72
C GLY A 42 11.20 2.58 1.65
N VAL A 43 12.40 2.93 2.09
CA VAL A 43 12.59 4.18 2.83
C VAL A 43 12.58 5.36 1.88
N GLU A 44 12.24 6.54 2.40
CA GLU A 44 12.24 7.79 1.64
C GLU A 44 13.59 8.00 0.93
N GLY A 45 13.52 8.27 -0.37
CA GLY A 45 14.70 8.42 -1.23
C GLY A 45 15.27 7.13 -1.80
N ASP A 46 14.80 5.94 -1.38
CA ASP A 46 15.20 4.68 -2.02
C ASP A 46 14.84 4.71 -3.52
N PRO A 47 15.70 4.16 -4.41
CA PRO A 47 15.41 4.13 -5.83
C PRO A 47 14.09 3.42 -6.14
N VAL A 48 13.22 4.09 -6.90
CA VAL A 48 11.97 3.54 -7.43
C VAL A 48 11.97 3.72 -8.94
N ASP A 49 11.51 2.73 -9.69
CA ASP A 49 11.30 2.86 -11.14
C ASP A 49 9.80 2.84 -11.42
N LEU A 50 9.22 4.01 -11.70
CA LEU A 50 7.81 4.13 -12.11
C LEU A 50 7.59 3.71 -13.58
N GLY A 51 8.65 3.29 -14.26
CA GLY A 51 8.68 2.94 -15.67
C GLY A 51 9.74 3.75 -16.42
N ALA A 52 10.46 3.08 -17.33
CA ALA A 52 11.50 3.69 -18.16
C ALA A 52 12.63 4.41 -17.39
N GLY A 53 12.91 3.99 -16.15
CA GLY A 53 13.97 4.56 -15.30
C GLY A 53 13.58 5.85 -14.61
N LEU A 54 12.28 6.19 -14.55
CA LEU A 54 11.80 7.40 -13.89
C LEU A 54 11.69 7.19 -12.38
N ASN A 55 12.60 7.83 -11.66
CA ASN A 55 12.61 7.85 -10.20
C ASN A 55 11.85 9.07 -9.68
N PRO A 56 10.75 8.89 -8.93
CA PRO A 56 9.90 9.99 -8.50
C PRO A 56 10.62 10.99 -7.61
N TRP A 57 11.63 10.55 -6.85
CA TRP A 57 12.39 11.41 -5.95
C TRP A 57 13.22 12.48 -6.68
N ASP A 58 13.52 12.28 -7.97
CA ASP A 58 14.26 13.23 -8.80
C ASP A 58 13.37 14.36 -9.36
N HIS A 59 12.06 14.36 -9.05
CA HIS A 59 11.07 15.30 -9.59
C HIS A 59 10.18 15.91 -8.49
N GLY A 60 9.60 17.07 -8.80
CA GLY A 60 8.48 17.59 -8.01
C GLY A 60 7.21 16.76 -8.23
N TRP A 61 6.37 16.63 -7.21
CA TRP A 61 5.10 15.89 -7.29
C TRP A 61 3.92 16.85 -7.25
N ARG A 62 2.99 16.71 -8.20
CA ARG A 62 1.72 17.44 -8.21
C ARG A 62 0.60 16.50 -7.79
N SER A 63 -0.16 16.90 -6.77
CA SER A 63 -1.35 16.16 -6.37
C SER A 63 -2.43 16.25 -7.43
N THR A 64 -3.08 15.12 -7.72
CA THR A 64 -4.29 15.09 -8.54
C THR A 64 -5.57 15.34 -7.72
N GLY A 65 -5.45 15.38 -6.39
CA GLY A 65 -6.59 15.43 -5.46
C GLY A 65 -7.33 14.10 -5.29
N ARG A 66 -6.96 13.06 -6.06
CA ARG A 66 -7.55 11.73 -5.98
C ARG A 66 -6.81 10.86 -4.97
N ARG A 67 -7.53 9.90 -4.40
CA ARG A 67 -7.00 8.84 -3.55
C ARG A 67 -7.41 7.48 -4.09
N VAL A 68 -6.63 6.48 -3.74
CA VAL A 68 -6.87 5.08 -4.09
C VAL A 68 -6.64 4.19 -2.88
N VAL A 69 -7.48 3.20 -2.69
CA VAL A 69 -7.34 2.20 -1.63
C VAL A 69 -6.59 1.00 -2.18
N VAL A 70 -5.41 0.73 -1.61
CA VAL A 70 -4.57 -0.43 -1.99
C VAL A 70 -4.40 -1.38 -0.82
N ALA A 71 -4.13 -2.65 -1.12
CA ALA A 71 -3.69 -3.60 -0.11
C ALA A 71 -2.21 -3.40 0.23
N HIS A 72 -1.83 -3.64 1.48
CA HIS A 72 -0.41 -3.74 1.82
C HIS A 72 0.21 -4.97 1.11
N PRO A 73 1.36 -4.84 0.44
CA PRO A 73 1.95 -5.91 -0.37
C PRO A 73 2.30 -7.17 0.44
N SER A 74 2.80 -7.02 1.66
CA SER A 74 3.13 -8.15 2.56
C SER A 74 2.00 -8.58 3.48
N TYR A 75 0.95 -7.76 3.62
CA TYR A 75 -0.14 -7.97 4.57
C TYR A 75 -1.48 -7.69 3.88
N PRO A 76 -1.95 -8.56 2.98
CA PRO A 76 -3.02 -8.24 2.03
C PRO A 76 -4.40 -7.98 2.63
N TRP A 77 -4.57 -8.08 3.94
CA TRP A 77 -5.77 -7.65 4.69
C TRP A 77 -5.71 -6.18 5.13
N GLN A 78 -4.52 -5.58 5.20
CA GLN A 78 -4.36 -4.17 5.52
C GLN A 78 -4.68 -3.31 4.29
N ARG A 79 -5.35 -2.18 4.52
CA ARG A 79 -5.78 -1.22 3.49
C ARG A 79 -5.12 0.12 3.75
N HIS A 80 -4.69 0.75 2.67
CA HIS A 80 -4.01 2.04 2.73
C HIS A 80 -4.60 2.98 1.70
N ASP A 81 -4.97 4.17 2.15
CA ASP A 81 -5.31 5.30 1.30
C ASP A 81 -4.02 5.93 0.77
N MET A 82 -3.77 5.78 -0.53
CA MET A 82 -2.65 6.42 -1.22
C MET A 82 -3.16 7.60 -2.03
N TYR A 83 -2.38 8.70 -2.06
CA TYR A 83 -2.69 9.81 -2.96
C TYR A 83 -2.18 9.50 -4.36
N GLU A 84 -2.93 9.93 -5.36
CA GLU A 84 -2.49 9.90 -6.75
C GLU A 84 -1.77 11.21 -7.11
N TRP A 85 -0.60 11.07 -7.73
CA TRP A 85 0.32 12.14 -8.09
C TRP A 85 0.69 12.09 -9.57
N THR A 86 1.17 13.22 -10.08
CA THR A 86 1.94 13.31 -11.32
C THR A 86 3.32 13.91 -11.08
N LEU A 87 4.29 13.53 -11.91
CA LEU A 87 5.64 14.13 -11.87
C LEU A 87 5.67 15.47 -12.62
N ASP A 88 6.34 16.46 -12.04
CA ASP A 88 6.61 17.74 -12.67
C ASP A 88 7.69 17.63 -13.75
N GLY A 89 7.46 18.29 -14.89
CA GLY A 89 8.44 18.39 -15.98
C GLY A 89 8.61 17.10 -16.80
N VAL A 90 7.76 16.10 -16.61
CA VAL A 90 7.77 14.83 -17.36
C VAL A 90 6.60 14.80 -18.34
N GLU A 91 6.91 14.54 -19.62
CA GLU A 91 5.91 14.37 -20.69
C GLU A 91 6.13 13.05 -21.46
N PRO A 92 5.08 12.26 -21.74
CA PRO A 92 3.71 12.45 -21.28
C PRO A 92 3.60 12.36 -19.76
N ALA A 93 2.61 13.02 -19.17
CA ALA A 93 2.40 13.01 -17.73
C ALA A 93 2.34 11.58 -17.16
N VAL A 94 3.26 11.26 -16.25
CA VAL A 94 3.32 9.98 -15.54
C VAL A 94 2.49 10.07 -14.27
N ARG A 95 1.52 9.17 -14.13
CA ARG A 95 0.67 9.03 -12.94
C ARG A 95 1.17 7.89 -12.07
N PHE A 96 1.15 8.08 -10.77
CA PHE A 96 1.46 7.05 -9.78
C PHE A 96 0.67 7.32 -8.50
N ALA A 97 0.47 6.30 -7.68
CA ALA A 97 -0.07 6.44 -6.34
C ALA A 97 1.04 6.20 -5.31
N ALA A 98 1.12 7.08 -4.32
CA ALA A 98 2.11 6.99 -3.27
C ALA A 98 1.59 7.54 -1.93
N GLY A 99 2.13 6.98 -0.85
CA GLY A 99 1.85 7.40 0.52
C GLY A 99 2.74 6.66 1.52
N GLU A 100 2.79 7.20 2.74
CA GLU A 100 3.55 6.62 3.84
C GLU A 100 2.79 5.45 4.49
N TYR A 101 3.48 4.32 4.63
CA TYR A 101 3.05 3.20 5.48
C TYR A 101 3.43 3.45 6.95
N SER A 102 4.58 4.08 7.16
CA SER A 102 5.08 4.55 8.45
C SER A 102 6.05 5.70 8.21
N TYR A 103 6.57 6.31 9.28
CA TYR A 103 7.48 7.46 9.18
C TYR A 103 8.66 7.18 8.24
N GLY A 104 8.68 7.86 7.09
CA GLY A 104 9.72 7.70 6.07
C GLY A 104 9.70 6.35 5.33
N VAL A 105 8.66 5.52 5.46
CA VAL A 105 8.47 4.29 4.68
C VAL A 105 7.35 4.50 3.68
N TRP A 106 7.68 4.47 2.40
CA TRP A 106 6.79 4.82 1.30
C TRP A 106 6.40 3.61 0.47
N GLY A 107 5.14 3.57 0.03
CA GLY A 107 4.64 2.64 -0.97
C GLY A 107 4.40 3.33 -2.31
N PHE A 108 4.70 2.64 -3.41
CA PHE A 108 4.51 3.12 -4.77
C PHE A 108 3.72 2.14 -5.61
N PHE A 109 2.77 2.68 -6.38
CA PHE A 109 1.93 1.95 -7.31
C PHE A 109 1.80 2.74 -8.61
N VAL A 110 1.67 2.05 -9.74
CA VAL A 110 1.41 2.64 -11.06
C VAL A 110 0.10 2.10 -11.63
N PRO A 111 -0.57 2.83 -12.52
CA PRO A 111 -1.71 2.27 -13.25
C PRO A 111 -1.35 0.97 -13.98
N SER A 112 -2.24 -0.03 -13.95
CA SER A 112 -2.08 -1.31 -14.65
C SER A 112 -2.31 -1.21 -16.16
#